data_AF-A0A3G8XI27-F1
#
_entry.id   AF-A0A3G8XI27-F1
#
_cell.length_a   1.000
_cell.length_b   1.000
_cell.length_c   1.000
_cell.angle_alpha   90.00
_cell.angle_beta   90.00
_cell.angle_gamma   90.00
#
_symmetry.space_group_name_H-M   'P 1'
#
loop_
_entity.id
_entity.type
_entity.pdbx_description
1 polymer ?
#
loop_
_entity_poly.entity_id
_entity_poly.type
_entity_poly.pdbx_seq_one_letter_code
_entity_poly.pdbx_strand_id
1 'polypeptide(L)'
;MKTCCTFLLLFIGFTAFAQKSDSTRIRKSAIGFDLIEESTELKSKPHIKNGSARVFLHNKIVATGLYRNNERVGKWRFFDKDSLSQVYNYNLKQMEFNIPDTTLHYNIDSLNQGDKVTYPIKIGMMNNLYWYLTSTARIPKELEQKDTEYQVMFYLYISKLGRIDKTFVNYSFSNNNKSYQLIDETNRFKYFEFSPATVNGSAVDSQMILKVSARIGN
;
A
#
# COMPACT_ATOMS: atom_id res chain seq x y z
N MET A 1 -52.19 3.41 -43.76
CA MET A 1 -51.25 2.34 -43.35
C MET A 1 -49.86 2.81 -42.90
N LYS A 2 -49.50 4.11 -42.95
CA LYS A 2 -48.15 4.57 -42.53
C LYS A 2 -48.04 4.97 -41.05
N THR A 3 -49.16 5.26 -40.39
CA THR A 3 -49.23 5.68 -38.97
C THR A 3 -49.16 4.53 -37.96
N CYS A 4 -49.45 3.29 -38.38
CA CYS A 4 -49.45 2.13 -37.48
C CYS A 4 -48.02 1.59 -37.25
N CYS A 5 -47.13 1.69 -38.24
CA CYS A 5 -45.72 1.29 -38.09
C CYS A 5 -44.92 2.19 -37.14
N THR A 6 -45.28 3.49 -37.04
CA THR A 6 -44.55 4.43 -36.16
C THR A 6 -44.79 4.14 -34.68
N PHE A 7 -45.95 3.60 -34.31
CA PHE A 7 -46.25 3.21 -32.93
C PHE A 7 -45.49 1.97 -32.47
N LEU A 8 -45.19 1.04 -33.38
CA LEU A 8 -44.47 -0.20 -33.04
C LEU A 8 -42.98 0.04 -32.73
N LEU A 9 -42.35 1.03 -33.39
CA LEU A 9 -40.95 1.39 -33.18
C LEU A 9 -40.70 2.12 -31.85
N LEU A 10 -41.71 2.81 -31.31
CA LEU A 10 -41.62 3.46 -29.99
C LEU A 10 -41.62 2.47 -28.82
N PHE A 11 -42.15 1.26 -28.99
CA PHE A 11 -42.18 0.24 -27.93
C PHE A 11 -40.86 -0.52 -27.74
N ILE A 12 -40.00 -0.58 -28.77
CA ILE A 12 -38.71 -1.27 -28.69
C ILE A 12 -37.67 -0.43 -27.91
N GLY A 13 -37.88 0.88 -27.76
CA GLY A 13 -36.99 1.78 -27.01
C GLY A 13 -37.07 1.68 -25.48
N PHE A 14 -38.04 0.93 -24.94
CA PHE A 14 -38.27 0.83 -23.48
C PHE A 14 -37.79 -0.46 -22.83
N THR A 15 -37.08 -1.35 -23.54
CA THR A 15 -36.35 -2.45 -22.89
C THR A 15 -35.10 -1.90 -22.23
N ALA A 16 -35.27 -1.11 -21.18
CA ALA A 16 -34.23 -0.81 -20.23
C ALA A 16 -33.81 -2.14 -19.59
N PHE A 17 -32.68 -2.70 -20.03
CA PHE A 17 -31.99 -3.74 -19.30
C PHE A 17 -31.48 -3.13 -17.99
N ALA A 18 -32.38 -2.95 -17.02
CA ALA A 18 -32.00 -2.76 -15.63
C ALA A 18 -31.32 -4.06 -15.21
N GLN A 19 -30.01 -4.12 -15.45
CA GLN A 19 -29.19 -5.25 -15.06
C GLN A 19 -29.37 -5.39 -13.55
N LYS A 20 -29.99 -6.49 -13.12
CA LYS A 20 -30.14 -6.80 -11.69
C LYS A 20 -28.73 -6.85 -11.12
N SER A 21 -28.31 -5.77 -10.47
CA SER A 21 -27.07 -5.75 -9.72
C SER A 21 -27.24 -6.76 -8.60
N ASP A 22 -26.28 -7.64 -8.44
CA ASP A 22 -26.30 -8.60 -7.34
C ASP A 22 -26.49 -7.87 -6.01
N SER A 23 -27.35 -8.42 -5.16
CA SER A 23 -27.53 -7.85 -3.82
C SER A 23 -26.23 -7.99 -3.03
N THR A 24 -25.95 -7.03 -2.15
CA THR A 24 -24.74 -7.04 -1.33
C THR A 24 -25.03 -7.10 0.17
N ARG A 25 -24.03 -7.49 0.96
CA ARG A 25 -24.05 -7.45 2.43
C ARG A 25 -22.74 -6.89 2.96
N ILE A 26 -22.76 -6.29 4.15
CA ILE A 26 -21.55 -5.82 4.82
C ILE A 26 -20.94 -6.97 5.63
N ARG A 27 -19.62 -7.12 5.56
CA ARG A 27 -18.85 -8.05 6.38
C ARG A 27 -17.66 -7.35 7.02
N LYS A 28 -17.37 -7.73 8.27
CA LYS A 28 -16.15 -7.34 8.98
C LYS A 28 -15.15 -8.50 8.98
N SER A 29 -13.88 -8.22 8.74
CA SER A 29 -12.80 -9.21 8.79
C SER A 29 -11.48 -8.58 9.22
N ALA A 30 -10.68 -9.30 10.01
CA ALA A 30 -9.30 -8.92 10.30
C ALA A 30 -8.43 -9.09 9.04
N ILE A 31 -7.58 -8.10 8.75
CA ILE A 31 -6.67 -8.10 7.58
C ILE A 31 -5.18 -8.00 7.95
N GLY A 32 -4.86 -8.22 9.24
CA GLY A 32 -3.50 -8.19 9.79
C GLY A 32 -3.11 -6.82 10.38
N PHE A 33 -2.03 -6.76 11.16
CA PHE A 33 -1.55 -5.52 11.80
C PHE A 33 -2.62 -4.76 12.61
N ASP A 34 -3.47 -5.51 13.32
CA ASP A 34 -4.65 -5.01 14.07
C ASP A 34 -5.68 -4.23 13.22
N LEU A 35 -5.61 -4.39 11.90
CA LEU A 35 -6.55 -3.79 10.98
C LEU A 35 -7.80 -4.65 10.84
N ILE A 36 -8.95 -3.99 10.92
CA ILE A 36 -10.26 -4.57 10.65
C ILE A 36 -10.80 -3.90 9.39
N GLU A 37 -11.14 -4.69 8.39
CA GLU A 37 -11.84 -4.21 7.20
C GLU A 37 -13.34 -4.47 7.34
N GLU A 38 -14.13 -3.44 7.11
CA GLU A 38 -15.55 -3.54 6.83
C GLU A 38 -15.76 -3.34 5.33
N SER A 39 -16.21 -4.37 4.62
CA SER A 39 -16.39 -4.31 3.17
C SER A 39 -17.74 -4.87 2.73
N THR A 40 -18.20 -4.38 1.58
CA THR A 40 -19.39 -4.88 0.89
C THR A 40 -19.04 -6.14 0.11
N GLU A 41 -19.77 -7.24 0.29
CA GLU A 41 -19.62 -8.50 -0.43
C GLU A 41 -20.89 -8.86 -1.22
N LEU A 42 -20.74 -9.58 -2.34
CA LEU A 42 -21.86 -10.13 -3.11
C LEU A 42 -22.61 -11.20 -2.29
N LYS A 43 -23.95 -11.15 -2.25
CA LYS A 43 -24.76 -12.18 -1.60
C LYS A 43 -24.71 -13.51 -2.36
N SER A 44 -24.69 -13.45 -3.69
CA SER A 44 -24.60 -14.63 -4.57
C SER A 44 -23.24 -15.34 -4.49
N LYS A 45 -22.16 -14.58 -4.20
CA LYS A 45 -20.78 -15.05 -4.12
C LYS A 45 -20.14 -14.54 -2.83
N PRO A 46 -20.37 -15.22 -1.68
CA PRO A 46 -19.72 -14.90 -0.42
C PRO A 46 -18.21 -14.75 -0.59
N HIS A 47 -17.60 -13.83 0.18
CA HIS A 47 -16.15 -13.53 0.12
C HIS A 47 -15.67 -12.80 -1.15
N ILE A 48 -16.57 -12.46 -2.08
CA ILE A 48 -16.25 -11.57 -3.20
C ILE A 48 -16.64 -10.14 -2.80
N LYS A 49 -15.64 -9.32 -2.49
CA LYS A 49 -15.79 -7.90 -2.19
C LYS A 49 -16.19 -7.15 -3.46
N ASN A 50 -17.28 -6.39 -3.36
CA ASN A 50 -17.81 -5.62 -4.47
C ASN A 50 -18.66 -4.46 -3.94
N GLY A 51 -18.10 -3.24 -3.94
CA GLY A 51 -18.71 -2.05 -3.36
C GLY A 51 -17.77 -1.33 -2.41
N SER A 52 -18.32 -0.62 -1.42
CA SER A 52 -17.53 0.19 -0.50
C SER A 52 -16.75 -0.65 0.51
N ALA A 53 -15.60 -0.11 0.93
CA ALA A 53 -14.81 -0.63 2.02
C ALA A 53 -14.26 0.49 2.91
N ARG A 54 -14.13 0.16 4.19
CA ARG A 54 -13.51 0.98 5.24
C ARG A 54 -12.56 0.10 6.03
N VAL A 55 -11.35 0.58 6.26
CA VAL A 55 -10.34 -0.10 7.08
C VAL A 55 -10.18 0.69 8.37
N PHE A 56 -10.17 -0.03 9.49
CA PHE A 56 -10.07 0.51 10.83
C PHE A 56 -8.78 0.03 11.51
N LEU A 57 -8.14 0.93 12.25
CA LEU A 57 -7.11 0.62 13.25
C LEU A 57 -7.61 1.17 14.59
N HIS A 58 -7.78 0.31 15.59
CA HIS A 58 -8.28 0.70 16.92
C HIS A 58 -9.52 1.62 16.86
N ASN A 59 -10.54 1.21 16.09
CA ASN A 59 -11.79 1.96 15.84
C ASN A 59 -11.66 3.28 15.06
N LYS A 60 -10.47 3.68 14.60
CA LYS A 60 -10.28 4.83 13.71
C LYS A 60 -10.20 4.40 12.25
N ILE A 61 -10.85 5.13 11.34
CA ILE A 61 -10.78 4.86 9.90
C ILE A 61 -9.41 5.27 9.39
N VAL A 62 -8.68 4.34 8.79
CA VAL A 62 -7.34 4.57 8.22
C VAL A 62 -7.30 4.40 6.70
N ALA A 63 -8.32 3.78 6.11
CA ALA A 63 -8.50 3.77 4.66
C ALA A 63 -9.97 3.68 4.27
N THR A 64 -10.32 4.28 3.13
CA THR A 64 -11.62 4.08 2.48
C THR A 64 -11.45 3.93 0.98
N GLY A 65 -12.32 3.15 0.35
CA GLY A 65 -12.28 2.96 -1.09
C GLY A 65 -13.36 2.02 -1.59
N LEU A 66 -13.18 1.55 -2.82
CA LEU A 66 -14.10 0.65 -3.49
C LEU A 66 -13.37 -0.62 -3.93
N TYR A 67 -14.09 -1.74 -3.85
CA TYR A 67 -13.72 -3.00 -4.49
C TYR A 67 -14.63 -3.28 -5.68
N ARG A 68 -14.08 -3.97 -6.68
CA ARG A 68 -14.81 -4.66 -7.74
C ARG A 68 -14.22 -6.05 -7.87
N ASN A 69 -15.00 -7.09 -7.60
CA ASN A 69 -14.56 -8.49 -7.66
C ASN A 69 -13.23 -8.75 -6.91
N ASN A 70 -13.14 -8.37 -5.63
CA ASN A 70 -11.93 -8.46 -4.80
C ASN A 70 -10.75 -7.55 -5.18
N GLU A 71 -10.85 -6.78 -6.24
CA GLU A 71 -9.81 -5.83 -6.64
C GLU A 71 -10.14 -4.42 -6.17
N ARG A 72 -9.15 -3.69 -5.63
CA ARG A 72 -9.29 -2.28 -5.31
C ARG A 72 -9.45 -1.49 -6.61
N VAL A 73 -10.46 -0.62 -6.66
CA VAL A 73 -10.74 0.21 -7.85
C VAL A 73 -10.93 1.67 -7.46
N GLY A 74 -10.70 2.56 -8.44
CA GLY A 74 -10.86 3.99 -8.28
C GLY A 74 -9.93 4.56 -7.20
N LYS A 75 -10.39 5.64 -6.56
CA LYS A 75 -9.60 6.36 -5.55
C LYS A 75 -9.76 5.71 -4.19
N TRP A 76 -8.64 5.27 -3.64
CA TRP A 76 -8.50 4.91 -2.24
C TRP A 76 -7.86 6.06 -1.48
N ARG A 77 -8.48 6.41 -0.35
CA ARG A 77 -8.02 7.47 0.54
C ARG A 77 -7.46 6.82 1.80
N PHE A 78 -6.28 7.25 2.20
CA PHE A 78 -5.64 6.81 3.43
C PHE A 78 -5.50 7.98 4.37
N PHE A 79 -5.68 7.69 5.65
CA PHE A 79 -5.73 8.69 6.70
C PHE A 79 -4.63 8.39 7.72
N ASP A 80 -3.91 9.42 8.12
CA ASP A 80 -3.12 9.39 9.34
C ASP A 80 -3.90 10.13 10.42
N LYS A 81 -4.30 9.39 11.46
CA LYS A 81 -5.29 9.83 12.45
C LYS A 81 -6.58 10.27 11.75
N ASP A 82 -6.88 11.57 11.76
CA ASP A 82 -8.10 12.15 11.20
C ASP A 82 -7.82 13.00 9.94
N SER A 83 -6.55 13.03 9.49
CA SER A 83 -6.11 13.81 8.33
C SER A 83 -5.87 12.91 7.12
N LEU A 84 -6.32 13.35 5.94
CA LEU A 84 -6.00 12.69 4.68
C LEU A 84 -4.48 12.74 4.47
N SER A 85 -3.84 11.57 4.37
CA SER A 85 -2.40 11.46 4.16
C SER A 85 -2.04 11.04 2.74
N GLN A 86 -2.91 10.27 2.08
CA GLN A 86 -2.65 9.76 0.75
C GLN A 86 -3.93 9.51 -0.05
N VAL A 87 -3.87 9.71 -1.36
CA VAL A 87 -4.89 9.30 -2.33
C VAL A 87 -4.21 8.55 -3.47
N TYR A 88 -4.54 7.27 -3.62
CA TYR A 88 -4.04 6.45 -4.71
C TYR A 88 -5.21 6.00 -5.61
N ASN A 89 -5.05 6.19 -6.91
CA ASN A 89 -6.03 5.78 -7.90
C ASN A 89 -5.62 4.44 -8.50
N TYR A 90 -6.31 3.36 -8.10
CA TYR A 90 -6.01 2.01 -8.56
C TYR A 90 -6.34 1.77 -10.03
N ASN A 91 -7.27 2.54 -10.62
CA ASN A 91 -7.58 2.42 -12.05
C ASN A 91 -6.46 3.03 -12.91
N LEU A 92 -5.93 4.19 -12.48
CA LEU A 92 -4.86 4.90 -13.17
C LEU A 92 -3.47 4.45 -12.74
N LYS A 93 -3.37 3.66 -11.66
CA LYS A 93 -2.12 3.28 -10.99
C LYS A 93 -1.25 4.51 -10.67
N GLN A 94 -1.88 5.54 -10.12
CA GLN A 94 -1.26 6.84 -9.92
C GLN A 94 -1.49 7.36 -8.49
N MET A 95 -0.43 7.93 -7.91
CA MET A 95 -0.52 8.69 -6.68
C MET A 95 -1.06 10.09 -6.98
N GLU A 96 -2.29 10.40 -6.54
CA GLU A 96 -2.92 11.70 -6.76
C GLU A 96 -2.59 12.69 -5.62
N PHE A 97 -2.34 12.18 -4.42
CA PHE A 97 -1.96 12.97 -3.25
C PHE A 97 -1.11 12.11 -2.31
N ASN A 98 -0.05 12.68 -1.76
CA ASN A 98 0.77 12.04 -0.74
C ASN A 98 1.47 13.11 0.11
N ILE A 99 1.31 13.05 1.42
CA ILE A 99 2.13 13.86 2.33
C ILE A 99 3.56 13.30 2.31
N PRO A 100 4.58 14.10 1.97
CA PRO A 100 5.97 13.64 1.97
C PRO A 100 6.42 13.20 3.36
N ASP A 101 7.17 12.10 3.41
CA ASP A 101 7.84 11.65 4.62
C ASP A 101 9.33 12.00 4.52
N THR A 102 9.77 12.94 5.35
CA THR A 102 11.14 13.45 5.35
C THR A 102 12.14 12.50 5.99
N THR A 103 11.68 11.42 6.63
CA THR A 103 12.54 10.38 7.23
C THR A 103 13.00 9.33 6.22
N LEU A 104 12.42 9.35 5.02
CA LEU A 104 12.75 8.43 3.93
C LEU A 104 13.84 9.02 3.05
N HIS A 105 14.83 8.19 2.77
CA HIS A 105 15.83 8.45 1.74
C HIS A 105 15.69 7.44 0.61
N TYR A 106 16.17 7.80 -0.56
CA TYR A 106 16.01 7.00 -1.76
C TYR A 106 17.32 6.92 -2.53
N ASN A 107 17.54 5.77 -3.16
CA ASN A 107 18.60 5.59 -4.14
C ASN A 107 18.01 4.96 -5.40
N ILE A 108 18.38 5.51 -6.56
CA ILE A 108 18.03 5.03 -7.88
C ILE A 108 19.32 5.06 -8.69
N ASP A 109 19.69 3.92 -9.27
CA ASP A 109 20.93 3.81 -10.01
C ASP A 109 20.87 4.62 -11.32
N SER A 110 22.04 5.11 -11.75
CA SER A 110 22.26 5.68 -13.10
C SER A 110 21.42 6.92 -13.44
N LEU A 111 21.21 7.83 -12.48
CA LEU A 111 20.57 9.12 -12.75
C LEU A 111 21.52 10.08 -13.49
N ASN A 112 21.03 10.69 -14.56
CA ASN A 112 21.73 11.74 -15.29
C ASN A 112 21.22 13.13 -14.90
N GLN A 113 22.06 14.14 -15.14
CA GLN A 113 21.65 15.52 -14.96
C GLN A 113 20.46 15.86 -15.87
N GLY A 114 19.37 16.36 -15.28
CA GLY A 114 18.15 16.72 -16.00
C GLY A 114 17.06 15.65 -16.01
N ASP A 115 17.33 14.45 -15.49
CA ASP A 115 16.31 13.40 -15.38
C ASP A 115 15.15 13.83 -14.47
N LYS A 116 13.93 13.52 -14.91
CA LYS A 116 12.72 13.71 -14.11
C LYS A 116 12.46 12.48 -13.27
N VAL A 117 12.69 12.59 -11.97
CA VAL A 117 12.58 11.47 -11.03
C VAL A 117 11.30 11.57 -10.21
N THR A 118 10.58 10.46 -10.09
CA THR A 118 9.57 10.25 -9.05
C THR A 118 10.04 9.11 -8.16
N TYR A 119 10.13 9.34 -6.85
CA TYR A 119 10.57 8.35 -5.89
C TYR A 119 9.49 7.30 -5.59
N PRO A 120 9.86 6.10 -5.14
CA PRO A 120 8.88 5.07 -4.79
C PRO A 120 8.09 5.51 -3.56
N ILE A 121 6.77 5.28 -3.60
CA ILE A 121 5.87 5.69 -2.51
C ILE A 121 5.14 4.44 -2.00
N LYS A 122 5.23 4.18 -0.70
CA LYS A 122 4.44 3.12 -0.06
C LYS A 122 2.96 3.48 -0.16
N ILE A 123 2.14 2.58 -0.71
CA ILE A 123 0.69 2.77 -0.78
C ILE A 123 0.07 2.33 0.55
N GLY A 124 -0.71 3.19 1.19
CA GLY A 124 -1.29 2.98 2.51
C GLY A 124 -0.39 3.44 3.66
N MET A 125 -0.67 2.94 4.87
CA MET A 125 -0.05 3.44 6.10
C MET A 125 1.42 3.05 6.21
N MET A 126 2.36 4.00 6.22
CA MET A 126 3.79 3.70 6.42
C MET A 126 4.08 2.99 7.76
N ASN A 127 3.30 3.31 8.80
CA ASN A 127 3.49 2.75 10.15
C ASN A 127 3.40 1.22 10.21
N ASN A 128 2.64 0.57 9.34
CA ASN A 128 2.54 -0.89 9.34
C ASN A 128 3.82 -1.56 8.82
N LEU A 129 4.46 -0.95 7.82
CA LEU A 129 5.75 -1.38 7.31
C LEU A 129 6.82 -1.13 8.37
N TYR A 130 6.83 0.05 8.99
CA TYR A 130 7.74 0.37 10.08
C TYR A 130 7.67 -0.67 11.21
N TRP A 131 6.46 -0.95 11.72
CA TRP A 131 6.26 -1.93 12.79
C TRP A 131 6.69 -3.34 12.36
N TYR A 132 6.41 -3.72 11.11
CA TYR A 132 6.84 -5.01 10.60
C TYR A 132 8.36 -5.14 10.55
N LEU A 133 9.04 -4.12 10.02
CA LEU A 133 10.50 -4.09 9.91
C LEU A 133 11.16 -4.14 11.29
N THR A 134 10.69 -3.34 12.25
CA THR A 134 11.29 -3.28 13.60
C THR A 134 10.97 -4.50 14.45
N SER A 135 9.82 -5.15 14.28
CA SER A 135 9.51 -6.43 14.95
C SER A 135 10.24 -7.63 14.35
N THR A 136 10.59 -7.57 13.06
CA THR A 136 11.35 -8.62 12.37
C THR A 136 12.85 -8.48 12.61
N ALA A 137 13.35 -7.25 12.70
CA ALA A 137 14.77 -6.98 12.97
C ALA A 137 15.13 -7.28 14.42
N ARG A 138 15.91 -8.34 14.63
CA ARG A 138 16.54 -8.64 15.93
C ARG A 138 17.95 -8.08 15.94
N ILE A 139 18.30 -7.39 17.02
CA ILE A 139 19.69 -6.97 17.22
C ILE A 139 20.53 -8.24 17.37
N PRO A 140 21.57 -8.43 16.54
CA PRO A 140 22.45 -9.57 16.65
C PRO A 140 23.16 -9.58 18.01
N LYS A 141 23.28 -10.74 18.65
CA LYS A 141 23.89 -10.88 19.98
C LYS A 141 25.31 -10.32 20.06
N GLU A 142 26.07 -10.43 18.97
CA GLU A 142 27.42 -9.87 18.86
C GLU A 142 27.47 -8.34 18.91
N LEU A 143 26.33 -7.68 18.63
CA LEU A 143 26.19 -6.24 18.73
C LEU A 143 25.49 -5.81 20.01
N GLU A 144 24.83 -6.71 20.76
CA GLU A 144 24.12 -6.37 21.99
C GLU A 144 25.07 -5.81 23.06
N GLN A 145 25.02 -4.50 23.26
CA GLN A 145 25.75 -3.77 24.29
C GLN A 145 24.74 -2.98 25.12
N LYS A 146 24.77 -3.17 26.45
CA LYS A 146 23.90 -2.43 27.36
C LYS A 146 24.13 -0.93 27.20
N ASP A 147 23.04 -0.17 27.29
CA ASP A 147 23.04 1.30 27.25
C ASP A 147 23.62 1.92 25.96
N THR A 148 23.72 1.14 24.88
CA THR A 148 24.15 1.64 23.58
C THR A 148 22.96 2.04 22.71
N GLU A 149 23.05 3.20 22.08
CA GLU A 149 22.13 3.63 21.03
C GLU A 149 22.63 3.17 19.67
N TYR A 150 21.75 2.52 18.91
CA TYR A 150 22.03 2.04 17.57
C TYR A 150 21.24 2.90 16.58
N GLN A 151 21.93 3.35 15.53
CA GLN A 151 21.25 3.77 14.32
C GLN A 151 20.94 2.52 13.50
N VAL A 152 19.67 2.28 13.27
CA VAL A 152 19.17 1.16 12.48
C VAL A 152 18.65 1.70 11.15
N MET A 153 19.23 1.24 10.05
CA MET A 153 18.79 1.62 8.71
C MET A 153 18.23 0.40 7.99
N PHE A 154 16.99 0.50 7.52
CA PHE A 154 16.38 -0.51 6.67
C PHE A 154 16.52 -0.12 5.21
N TYR A 155 17.01 -1.03 4.39
CA TYR A 155 17.17 -0.87 2.95
C TYR A 155 16.19 -1.81 2.25
N LEU A 156 15.16 -1.23 1.63
CA LEU A 156 14.14 -1.97 0.89
C LEU A 156 14.42 -1.80 -0.60
N TYR A 157 14.68 -2.90 -1.29
CA TYR A 157 14.85 -2.94 -2.73
C TYR A 157 13.47 -3.15 -3.36
N ILE A 158 12.98 -2.14 -4.06
CA ILE A 158 11.65 -2.06 -4.66
C ILE A 158 11.79 -2.21 -6.17
N SER A 159 11.17 -3.23 -6.73
CA SER A 159 11.17 -3.45 -8.17
C SER A 159 10.34 -2.41 -8.92
N LYS A 160 10.55 -2.31 -10.24
CA LYS A 160 9.71 -1.55 -11.19
C LYS A 160 8.22 -1.92 -11.16
N LEU A 161 7.85 -3.05 -10.54
CA LEU A 161 6.46 -3.46 -10.33
C LEU A 161 5.89 -3.01 -8.98
N GLY A 162 6.67 -2.31 -8.16
CA GLY A 162 6.25 -1.84 -6.84
C GLY A 162 6.21 -2.94 -5.78
N ARG A 163 7.07 -3.95 -5.90
CA ARG A 163 7.20 -5.07 -4.94
C ARG A 163 8.55 -5.01 -4.22
N ILE A 164 8.59 -5.45 -2.97
CA ILE A 164 9.85 -5.61 -2.23
C ILE A 164 10.51 -6.91 -2.69
N ASP A 165 11.69 -6.81 -3.27
CA ASP A 165 12.46 -7.98 -3.72
C ASP A 165 13.44 -8.45 -2.64
N LYS A 166 14.08 -7.49 -1.95
CA LYS A 166 15.06 -7.76 -0.90
C LYS A 166 14.97 -6.68 0.18
N THR A 167 15.28 -7.08 1.41
CA THR A 167 15.38 -6.15 2.53
C THR A 167 16.66 -6.42 3.30
N PHE A 168 17.39 -5.36 3.64
CA PHE A 168 18.55 -5.42 4.52
C PHE A 168 18.34 -4.50 5.71
N VAL A 169 18.92 -4.86 6.84
CA VAL A 169 19.05 -3.99 8.02
C VAL A 169 20.53 -3.72 8.25
N ASN A 170 20.88 -2.48 8.54
CA ASN A 170 22.21 -2.07 8.95
C ASN A 170 22.13 -1.51 10.36
N TYR A 171 22.98 -2.05 11.25
CA TYR A 171 23.16 -1.58 12.60
C TYR A 171 24.48 -0.79 12.67
N SER A 172 24.38 0.47 13.03
CA SER A 172 25.49 1.40 13.19
C SER A 172 25.59 1.86 14.64
N PHE A 173 26.74 1.62 15.27
CA PHE A 173 27.07 2.16 16.61
C PHE A 173 28.57 2.43 16.70
N SER A 174 28.94 3.60 17.24
CA SER A 174 30.34 4.06 17.25
C SER A 174 30.98 3.92 15.86
N ASN A 175 32.11 3.20 15.74
CA ASN A 175 32.80 2.93 14.48
C ASN A 175 32.44 1.57 13.84
N ASN A 176 31.43 0.87 14.36
CA ASN A 176 30.99 -0.43 13.86
C ASN A 176 29.73 -0.28 13.01
N ASN A 177 29.75 -0.90 11.83
CA ASN A 177 28.61 -1.05 10.94
C ASN A 177 28.46 -2.51 10.54
N LYS A 178 27.26 -3.07 10.70
CA LYS A 178 26.97 -4.46 10.32
C LYS A 178 25.65 -4.53 9.58
N SER A 179 25.67 -5.14 8.40
CA SER A 179 24.49 -5.33 7.57
C SER A 179 24.09 -6.79 7.51
N TYR A 180 22.78 -7.04 7.64
CA TYR A 180 22.17 -8.36 7.58
C TYR A 180 21.01 -8.31 6.60
N GLN A 181 20.84 -9.37 5.81
CA GLN A 181 19.62 -9.54 5.03
C GLN A 181 18.48 -9.92 5.97
N LEU A 182 17.36 -9.21 5.90
CA LEU A 182 16.14 -9.57 6.62
C LEU A 182 15.39 -10.65 5.84
N ILE A 183 15.18 -11.79 6.50
CA ILE A 183 14.43 -12.92 5.94
C ILE A 183 12.96 -12.78 6.36
N ASP A 184 12.07 -12.70 5.38
CA ASP A 184 10.62 -12.65 5.60
C ASP A 184 10.03 -14.05 5.74
N GLU A 185 10.22 -14.66 6.90
CA GLU A 185 9.71 -16.02 7.19
C GLU A 185 8.17 -16.09 7.11
N THR A 186 7.48 -14.96 7.31
CA THR A 186 6.01 -14.91 7.31
C THR A 186 5.41 -14.57 5.95
N ASN A 187 6.25 -14.30 4.94
CA ASN A 187 5.85 -13.86 3.61
C ASN A 187 4.86 -12.68 3.67
N ARG A 188 5.08 -11.73 4.58
CA ARG A 188 4.22 -10.56 4.77
C ARG A 188 4.59 -9.41 3.84
N PHE A 189 5.81 -9.38 3.29
CA PHE A 189 6.24 -8.33 2.38
C PHE A 189 5.36 -8.25 1.12
N LYS A 190 4.76 -9.35 0.69
CA LYS A 190 3.82 -9.36 -0.45
C LYS A 190 2.58 -8.49 -0.25
N TYR A 191 2.20 -8.18 1.00
CA TYR A 191 1.06 -7.31 1.31
C TYR A 191 1.41 -5.82 1.30
N PHE A 192 2.70 -5.49 1.20
CA PHE A 192 3.15 -4.12 1.05
C PHE A 192 3.24 -3.74 -0.42
N GLU A 193 2.32 -2.86 -0.83
CA GLU A 193 2.28 -2.30 -2.17
C GLU A 193 3.00 -0.95 -2.23
N PHE A 194 3.71 -0.69 -3.33
CA PHE A 194 4.37 0.57 -3.61
C PHE A 194 3.98 1.07 -5.01
N SER A 195 3.89 2.39 -5.15
CA SER A 195 4.09 3.02 -6.46
C SER A 195 5.59 2.94 -6.77
N PRO A 196 6.00 2.40 -7.93
CA PRO A 196 7.41 2.27 -8.27
C PRO A 196 8.04 3.66 -8.49
N ALA A 197 9.36 3.70 -8.40
CA ALA A 197 10.11 4.86 -8.86
C ALA A 197 9.98 5.00 -10.38
N THR A 198 10.04 6.24 -10.88
CA THR A 198 10.11 6.49 -12.32
C THR A 198 11.23 7.46 -12.65
N VAL A 199 11.90 7.21 -13.78
CA VAL A 199 12.88 8.10 -14.40
C VAL A 199 12.37 8.43 -15.79
N ASN A 200 12.12 9.71 -16.07
CA ASN A 200 11.55 10.19 -17.32
C ASN A 200 10.24 9.46 -17.70
N GLY A 201 9.42 9.14 -16.69
CA GLY A 201 8.14 8.43 -16.85
C GLY A 201 8.24 6.91 -16.98
N SER A 202 9.44 6.34 -17.07
CA SER A 202 9.65 4.88 -17.13
C SER A 202 9.88 4.32 -15.72
N ALA A 203 9.17 3.25 -15.37
CA ALA A 203 9.34 2.60 -14.07
C ALA A 203 10.70 1.91 -13.96
N VAL A 204 11.39 2.10 -12.83
CA VAL A 204 12.73 1.55 -12.57
C VAL A 204 12.76 0.87 -11.20
N ASP A 205 13.74 -0.01 -11.02
CA ASP A 205 14.08 -0.54 -9.70
C ASP A 205 14.69 0.58 -8.85
N SER A 206 14.49 0.50 -7.54
CA SER A 206 14.90 1.55 -6.61
C SER A 206 15.14 1.00 -5.22
N GLN A 207 15.80 1.79 -4.39
CA GLN A 207 16.00 1.50 -2.98
C GLN A 207 15.33 2.59 -2.14
N MET A 208 14.53 2.18 -1.18
CA MET A 208 13.99 3.04 -0.12
C MET A 208 14.77 2.74 1.18
N ILE A 209 15.22 3.79 1.84
CA ILE A 209 16.01 3.73 3.06
C ILE A 209 15.20 4.38 4.19
N LEU A 210 14.92 3.60 5.23
CA LEU A 210 14.22 4.05 6.43
C LEU A 210 15.21 4.09 7.58
N LYS A 211 15.43 5.28 8.15
CA LYS A 211 16.30 5.48 9.31
C LYS A 211 15.49 5.44 10.61
N VAL A 212 15.94 4.63 11.56
CA VAL A 212 15.33 4.46 12.88
C VAL A 212 16.42 4.55 13.95
N SER A 213 16.17 5.28 15.04
CA SER A 213 17.00 5.19 16.24
C SER A 213 16.41 4.16 17.19
N ALA A 214 17.23 3.22 17.66
CA ALA A 214 16.83 2.22 18.65
C ALA A 214 17.83 2.21 19.81
N ARG A 215 17.33 2.19 21.04
CA ARG A 215 18.15 2.00 22.24
C ARG A 215 17.81 0.66 22.86
N ILE A 216 18.83 -0.12 23.19
CA ILE A 216 18.66 -1.31 24.03
C ILE A 216 18.58 -0.81 25.48
N GLY A 217 17.38 -0.76 26.03
CA GLY A 217 17.10 -0.49 27.45
C GLY A 217 16.63 -1.76 28.16
N ASN A 218 17.03 -1.93 29.43
CA ASN A 218 16.62 -3.07 30.28
C ASN A 218 15.09 -3.22 30.37
#